data_AF-A0A519Z4D3-F1
#
_entry.id   AF-A0A519Z4D3-F1
#
_cell.length_a   1.000
_cell.length_b   1.000
_cell.length_c   1.000
_cell.angle_alpha   90.00
_cell.angle_beta   90.00
_cell.angle_gamma   90.00
#
_symmetry.space_group_name_H-M   'P 1'
#
loop_
_entity.id
_entity.type
_entity.pdbx_description
1 polymer ?
#
loop_
_entity_poly.entity_id
_entity_poly.type
_entity_poly.pdbx_seq_one_letter_code
_entity_poly.pdbx_strand_id
1 'polypeptide(L)'
;MVNHRGTQGLKDIITDIRLMFGDKSNERFQHGKMITDKALKKYDTDNVTVTGHSLGAAVAKEANKEHGKETIVVNPAVVQIDLITKQRKNDTVIRSTLDPISMLHNLNPWKSKKSTIDIRAKLINLLTEHSSAVLDRLGDRDVGI
;
A
#
# COMPACT_ATOMS: atom_id res chain seq x y z
N MET A 1 3.56 -14.39 5.42
CA MET A 1 3.44 -13.13 4.66
C MET A 1 2.65 -13.38 3.37
N VAL A 2 1.74 -12.48 3.01
CA VAL A 2 1.04 -12.46 1.71
C VAL A 2 1.42 -11.17 0.99
N ASN A 3 2.07 -11.26 -0.16
CA ASN A 3 2.51 -10.09 -0.93
C ASN A 3 1.70 -9.93 -2.22
N HIS A 4 1.12 -8.74 -2.41
CA HIS A 4 0.39 -8.38 -3.63
C HIS A 4 1.27 -7.50 -4.52
N ARG A 5 1.50 -7.95 -5.76
CA ARG A 5 2.33 -7.24 -6.73
C ARG A 5 1.63 -5.99 -7.26
N GLY A 6 2.39 -4.91 -7.44
CA GLY A 6 2.00 -3.73 -8.22
C GLY A 6 1.91 -4.00 -9.74
N THR A 7 1.76 -2.95 -10.55
CA THR A 7 1.72 -3.07 -12.02
C THR A 7 3.12 -3.14 -12.61
N GLN A 8 3.28 -3.85 -13.74
CA GLN A 8 4.51 -3.81 -14.54
C GLN A 8 4.51 -2.54 -15.41
N GLY A 9 5.27 -1.50 -15.02
CA GLY A 9 5.51 -0.30 -15.84
C GLY A 9 4.96 1.00 -15.25
N LEU A 10 5.81 1.97 -14.94
CA LEU A 10 5.45 3.16 -14.14
C LEU A 10 4.81 4.34 -14.90
N LYS A 11 4.99 4.44 -16.22
CA LYS A 11 4.44 5.56 -17.01
C LYS A 11 2.92 5.45 -17.18
N ASP A 12 2.43 4.24 -17.40
CA ASP A 12 0.99 3.98 -17.54
C ASP A 12 0.28 3.93 -16.18
N ILE A 13 1.03 3.61 -15.11
CA ILE A 13 0.56 3.49 -13.73
C ILE A 13 -0.18 4.73 -13.21
N ILE A 14 0.30 5.95 -13.42
CA ILE A 14 -0.34 7.13 -12.79
C ILE A 14 -1.73 7.38 -13.39
N THR A 15 -1.83 7.26 -14.71
CA THR A 15 -3.07 7.49 -15.46
C THR A 15 -4.03 6.33 -15.26
N ASP A 16 -3.55 5.09 -15.35
CA ASP A 16 -4.36 3.88 -15.16
C ASP A 16 -4.81 3.70 -13.72
N ILE A 17 -4.00 4.08 -12.72
CA ILE A 17 -4.42 4.03 -11.32
C ILE A 17 -5.54 5.05 -11.03
N ARG A 18 -5.57 6.19 -11.72
CA ARG A 18 -6.69 7.12 -11.54
C ARG A 18 -7.95 6.64 -12.24
N LEU A 19 -7.81 6.00 -13.40
CA LEU A 19 -8.92 5.51 -14.22
C LEU A 19 -9.51 4.18 -13.73
N MET A 20 -8.68 3.22 -13.28
CA MET A 20 -9.11 1.89 -12.84
C MET A 20 -9.65 1.84 -11.40
N PHE A 21 -9.36 2.82 -10.54
CA PHE A 21 -9.59 2.72 -9.09
C PHE A 21 -10.76 3.55 -8.56
N GLY A 22 -11.62 4.05 -9.45
CA GLY A 22 -13.00 4.36 -9.06
C GLY A 22 -13.74 3.10 -8.60
N ASP A 23 -13.32 1.93 -9.06
CA ASP A 23 -14.00 0.66 -8.82
C ASP A 23 -13.06 -0.40 -8.21
N LYS A 24 -13.15 -0.57 -6.88
CA LYS A 24 -12.44 -1.61 -6.11
C LYS A 24 -13.10 -3.00 -6.25
N SER A 25 -14.12 -3.17 -7.09
CA SER A 25 -14.78 -4.45 -7.33
C SER A 25 -14.14 -5.30 -8.45
N ASN A 26 -13.14 -4.75 -9.14
CA ASN A 26 -12.51 -5.42 -10.29
C ASN A 26 -11.82 -6.76 -9.93
N GLU A 27 -11.58 -7.58 -10.96
CA GLU A 27 -11.02 -8.93 -10.83
C GLU A 27 -9.72 -8.99 -10.02
N ARG A 28 -8.90 -7.94 -10.07
CA ARG A 28 -7.62 -7.91 -9.37
C ARG A 28 -7.80 -7.81 -7.86
N PHE A 29 -8.76 -7.00 -7.40
CA PHE A 29 -9.10 -6.93 -5.97
C PHE A 29 -9.75 -8.22 -5.49
N GLN A 30 -10.67 -8.80 -6.28
CA GLN A 30 -11.31 -10.08 -5.95
C GLN A 30 -10.29 -11.22 -5.86
N HIS A 31 -9.36 -11.29 -6.81
CA HIS A 31 -8.27 -12.25 -6.77
C HIS A 31 -7.38 -12.05 -5.54
N GLY A 32 -7.03 -10.80 -5.22
CA GLY A 32 -6.23 -10.47 -4.04
C GLY A 32 -6.90 -10.88 -2.73
N LYS A 33 -8.22 -10.65 -2.61
CA LYS A 33 -9.04 -11.11 -1.47
C LYS A 33 -9.03 -12.63 -1.39
N MET A 34 -9.35 -13.32 -2.48
CA MET A 34 -9.36 -14.79 -2.54
C MET A 34 -8.01 -15.40 -2.12
N ILE A 35 -6.88 -14.87 -2.58
CA ILE A 35 -5.55 -15.39 -2.22
C ILE A 35 -5.25 -15.14 -0.75
N THR A 36 -5.60 -13.96 -0.23
CA THR A 36 -5.44 -13.63 1.19
C THR A 36 -6.30 -14.55 2.07
N ASP A 37 -7.59 -14.71 1.73
CA ASP A 37 -8.52 -15.62 2.39
C ASP A 37 -7.99 -17.05 2.45
N LYS A 38 -7.49 -17.57 1.30
CA LYS A 38 -6.91 -18.91 1.22
C LYS A 38 -5.67 -19.06 2.09
N ALA A 39 -4.80 -18.05 2.12
CA ALA A 39 -3.60 -18.07 2.96
C ALA A 39 -3.97 -18.04 4.45
N LEU A 40 -4.86 -17.14 4.86
CA LEU A 40 -5.33 -17.04 6.24
C LEU A 40 -5.98 -18.34 6.70
N LYS A 41 -6.86 -18.93 5.87
CA LYS A 41 -7.51 -20.20 6.15
C LYS A 41 -6.52 -21.37 6.23
N LYS A 42 -5.52 -21.40 5.33
CA LYS A 42 -4.56 -22.51 5.26
C LYS A 42 -3.60 -22.52 6.47
N TYR A 43 -3.14 -21.35 6.88
CA TYR A 43 -2.11 -21.23 7.91
C TYR A 43 -2.69 -21.00 9.31
N ASP A 44 -3.98 -20.63 9.41
CA ASP A 44 -4.75 -20.48 10.66
C ASP A 44 -3.95 -19.79 11.78
N THR A 45 -3.34 -18.67 11.44
CA THR A 45 -2.42 -17.95 12.34
C THR A 45 -2.72 -16.47 12.34
N ASP A 46 -2.52 -15.85 13.51
CA ASP A 46 -2.58 -14.41 13.69
C ASP A 46 -1.32 -13.70 13.14
N ASN A 47 -0.24 -14.44 12.92
CA ASN A 47 1.05 -13.91 12.47
C ASN A 47 1.13 -13.81 10.94
N VAL A 48 0.14 -13.16 10.32
CA VAL A 48 0.13 -12.90 8.88
C VAL A 48 0.25 -11.42 8.60
N THR A 49 1.38 -11.03 8.04
CA THR A 49 1.54 -9.70 7.42
C THR A 49 1.10 -9.74 5.96
N VAL A 50 0.17 -8.87 5.60
CA VAL A 50 -0.24 -8.61 4.21
C VAL A 50 0.51 -7.38 3.72
N THR A 51 1.18 -7.47 2.58
CA THR A 51 2.03 -6.39 2.07
C THR A 51 1.81 -6.13 0.59
N GLY A 52 2.25 -4.97 0.13
CA GLY A 52 2.25 -4.63 -1.27
C GLY A 52 2.84 -3.25 -1.53
N HIS A 53 3.13 -3.01 -2.80
CA HIS A 53 3.70 -1.76 -3.30
C HIS A 53 2.81 -1.16 -4.40
N SER A 54 2.69 0.16 -4.47
CA SER A 54 1.91 0.85 -5.51
C SER A 54 0.45 0.38 -5.52
N LEU A 55 -0.04 -0.14 -6.64
CA LEU A 55 -1.30 -0.85 -6.74
C LEU A 55 -1.38 -2.04 -5.77
N GLY A 56 -0.34 -2.85 -5.69
CA GLY A 56 -0.30 -4.00 -4.77
C GLY A 56 -0.61 -3.63 -3.33
N ALA A 57 -0.24 -2.42 -2.89
CA ALA A 57 -0.61 -1.90 -1.58
C ALA A 57 -2.13 -1.66 -1.42
N ALA A 58 -2.79 -1.13 -2.45
CA ALA A 58 -4.24 -0.94 -2.42
C ALA A 58 -4.97 -2.30 -2.35
N VAL A 59 -4.51 -3.28 -3.14
CA VAL A 59 -5.03 -4.66 -3.09
C VAL A 59 -4.80 -5.27 -1.71
N ALA A 60 -3.59 -5.15 -1.15
CA ALA A 60 -3.25 -5.65 0.18
C ALA A 60 -4.18 -5.05 1.26
N LYS A 61 -4.41 -3.73 1.20
CA LYS A 61 -5.30 -3.05 2.14
C LYS A 61 -6.74 -3.54 2.02
N GLU A 62 -7.28 -3.64 0.81
CA GLU A 62 -8.67 -4.09 0.61
C GLU A 62 -8.84 -5.56 0.98
N ALA A 63 -7.92 -6.43 0.52
CA ALA A 63 -7.95 -7.86 0.80
C ALA A 63 -7.86 -8.17 2.30
N ASN A 64 -7.19 -7.32 3.08
CA ASN A 64 -7.03 -7.50 4.52
C ASN A 64 -8.08 -6.74 5.37
N LYS A 65 -9.08 -6.12 4.74
CA LYS A 65 -10.03 -5.21 5.41
C LYS A 65 -10.92 -5.84 6.45
N GLU A 66 -11.30 -7.09 6.24
CA GLU A 66 -12.21 -7.83 7.12
C GLU A 66 -11.44 -8.66 8.16
N HIS A 67 -10.14 -8.87 8.00
CA HIS A 67 -9.37 -9.79 8.84
C HIS A 67 -8.57 -9.10 9.95
N GLY A 68 -8.32 -7.80 9.83
CA GLY A 68 -7.62 -7.02 10.85
C GLY A 68 -6.16 -7.44 11.09
N LYS A 69 -5.56 -8.23 10.19
CA LYS A 69 -4.15 -8.69 10.31
C LYS A 69 -3.19 -7.55 10.02
N GLU A 70 -1.91 -7.70 10.34
CA GLU A 70 -0.94 -6.65 10.05
C GLU A 70 -0.87 -6.33 8.54
N THR A 71 -0.85 -5.03 8.21
CA THR A 71 -0.68 -4.55 6.83
C THR A 71 0.52 -3.62 6.75
N ILE A 72 1.55 -3.97 5.98
CA ILE A 72 2.70 -3.08 5.74
C ILE A 72 2.77 -2.78 4.26
N VAL A 73 2.61 -1.52 3.88
CA VAL A 73 2.57 -1.13 2.45
C VAL A 73 3.54 -0.02 2.12
N VAL A 74 4.02 -0.04 0.89
CA VAL A 74 5.04 0.90 0.41
C VAL A 74 4.50 1.70 -0.77
N ASN A 75 4.64 3.02 -0.72
CA ASN A 75 4.20 3.95 -1.77
C ASN A 75 2.79 3.59 -2.30
N PRO A 76 1.77 3.53 -1.43
CA PRO A 76 0.47 3.03 -1.83
C PRO A 76 -0.18 3.93 -2.87
N ALA A 77 -0.86 3.31 -3.83
CA ALA A 77 -1.83 3.98 -4.67
C ALA A 77 -2.98 4.52 -3.80
N VAL A 78 -3.06 5.85 -3.68
CA VAL A 78 -4.14 6.50 -2.92
C VAL A 78 -5.14 7.10 -3.89
N VAL A 79 -6.40 6.71 -3.73
CA VAL A 79 -7.51 7.19 -4.55
C VAL A 79 -8.45 8.11 -3.76
N GLN A 80 -9.39 8.77 -4.44
CA GLN A 80 -10.25 9.78 -3.82
C GLN A 80 -11.01 9.26 -2.60
N ILE A 81 -11.51 8.02 -2.65
CA ILE A 81 -12.20 7.40 -1.51
C ILE A 81 -11.27 7.19 -0.31
N ASP A 82 -9.97 6.98 -0.54
CA ASP A 82 -8.99 6.82 0.53
C ASP A 82 -8.67 8.15 1.22
N LEU A 83 -8.96 9.30 0.60
CA LEU A 83 -8.86 10.62 1.24
C LEU A 83 -9.92 10.80 2.33
N ILE A 84 -11.05 10.10 2.19
CA ILE A 84 -12.13 10.11 3.16
C ILE A 84 -12.21 8.83 4.01
N THR A 85 -11.17 7.99 3.96
CA THR A 85 -11.12 6.77 4.77
C THR A 85 -10.06 6.91 5.85
N LYS A 86 -10.43 6.60 7.10
CA LYS A 86 -9.49 6.57 8.21
C LYS A 86 -8.46 5.45 8.02
N GLN A 87 -7.18 5.76 8.19
CA GLN A 87 -6.13 4.74 8.21
C GLN A 87 -6.37 3.79 9.40
N ARG A 88 -6.35 2.48 9.13
CA ARG A 88 -6.64 1.48 10.16
C ARG A 88 -5.45 1.35 11.11
N LYS A 89 -5.72 0.89 12.33
CA LYS A 89 -4.68 0.76 13.38
C LYS A 89 -3.63 -0.30 13.04
N ASN A 90 -4.02 -1.31 12.27
CA ASN A 90 -3.19 -2.39 11.79
C ASN A 90 -2.41 -2.06 10.49
N ASP A 91 -2.54 -0.83 9.96
CA ASP A 91 -1.88 -0.40 8.73
C ASP A 91 -0.62 0.43 9.02
N THR A 92 0.54 -0.07 8.59
CA THR A 92 1.79 0.68 8.47
C THR A 92 1.98 1.11 7.01
N VAL A 93 2.07 2.41 6.78
CA VAL A 93 2.27 3.02 5.46
C VAL A 93 3.67 3.61 5.38
N ILE A 94 4.49 3.08 4.49
CA ILE A 94 5.83 3.60 4.20
C ILE A 94 5.76 4.31 2.86
N ARG A 95 6.31 5.52 2.77
CA ARG A 95 6.25 6.29 1.53
C ARG A 95 7.44 7.22 1.35
N SER A 96 7.75 7.57 0.11
CA SER A 96 8.61 8.72 -0.17
C SER A 96 7.80 10.02 -0.15
N THR A 97 8.43 11.10 0.31
CA THR A 97 7.80 12.43 0.37
C THR A 97 7.51 13.03 -1.01
N LEU A 98 8.26 12.66 -2.06
CA LEU A 98 8.07 13.14 -3.43
C LEU A 98 7.49 12.07 -4.37
N ASP A 99 6.95 10.99 -3.83
CA ASP A 99 6.23 10.01 -4.64
C ASP A 99 4.88 10.61 -5.11
N PRO A 100 4.66 10.79 -6.43
CA PRO A 100 3.45 11.40 -6.96
C PRO A 100 2.19 10.54 -6.77
N ILE A 101 2.33 9.22 -6.62
CA ILE A 101 1.21 8.29 -6.48
C ILE A 101 0.67 8.31 -5.05
N SER A 102 1.56 8.24 -4.06
CA SER A 102 1.16 8.32 -2.66
C SER A 102 1.00 9.77 -2.18
N MET A 103 1.35 10.80 -2.96
CA MET A 103 1.19 12.22 -2.59
C MET A 103 -0.19 12.54 -2.04
N LEU A 104 -1.24 11.98 -2.64
CA LEU A 104 -2.62 12.13 -2.17
C LEU A 104 -2.83 11.63 -0.72
N HIS A 105 -2.06 10.63 -0.24
CA HIS A 105 -2.13 10.20 1.15
C HIS A 105 -1.86 11.34 2.15
N ASN A 106 -1.05 12.33 1.78
CA ASN A 106 -0.77 13.47 2.66
C ASN A 106 -1.97 14.39 2.84
N LEU A 107 -2.91 14.37 1.89
CA LEU A 107 -4.16 15.13 1.95
C LEU A 107 -5.23 14.42 2.78
N ASN A 108 -5.06 13.15 3.15
CA ASN A 108 -6.00 12.44 3.99
C ASN A 108 -5.91 13.00 5.44
N PRO A 109 -6.95 13.69 5.96
CA PRO A 109 -6.94 14.26 7.31
C PRO A 109 -6.99 13.19 8.41
N TRP A 110 -7.36 11.95 8.05
CA TRP A 110 -7.49 10.80 8.94
C TRP A 110 -6.33 9.80 8.83
N LYS A 111 -5.18 10.26 8.31
CA LYS A 111 -3.94 9.47 8.31
C LYS A 111 -3.36 9.33 9.72
N SER A 112 -2.71 8.20 10.00
CA SER A 112 -2.04 7.95 11.29
C SER A 112 -0.60 8.46 11.22
N LYS A 113 -0.27 9.54 11.93
CA LYS A 113 1.13 10.01 12.03
C LYS A 113 2.08 8.97 12.63
N LYS A 114 1.58 8.12 13.55
CA LYS A 114 2.37 7.07 14.20
C LYS A 114 2.66 5.89 13.25
N SER A 115 1.70 5.55 12.40
CA SER A 115 1.77 4.38 11.51
C SER A 115 2.07 4.78 10.06
N THR A 116 2.57 5.99 9.84
CA THR A 116 3.01 6.49 8.54
C THR A 116 4.47 6.91 8.64
N ILE A 117 5.31 6.29 7.83
CA ILE A 117 6.75 6.54 7.76
C ILE A 117 7.05 7.26 6.46
N ASP A 118 7.39 8.54 6.58
CA ASP A 118 7.81 9.38 5.46
C ASP A 118 9.34 9.30 5.29
N ILE A 119 9.77 8.74 4.16
CA ILE A 119 11.16 8.69 3.73
C ILE A 119 11.46 9.95 2.92
N ARG A 120 12.43 10.74 3.36
CA ARG A 120 12.83 11.96 2.66
C ARG A 120 13.35 11.61 1.26
N ALA A 121 12.75 12.23 0.25
CA ALA A 121 13.20 12.09 -1.13
C ALA A 121 14.62 12.64 -1.30
N LYS A 122 15.46 11.93 -2.06
CA LYS A 122 16.84 12.35 -2.37
C LYS A 122 16.97 12.86 -3.82
N LEU A 123 16.07 12.44 -4.70
CA LEU A 123 16.16 12.68 -6.15
C LEU A 123 14.92 13.41 -6.66
N ILE A 124 15.08 14.12 -7.78
CA ILE A 124 13.98 14.72 -8.57
C ILE A 124 13.26 13.65 -9.42
N ASN A 125 13.77 12.40 -9.42
CA ASN A 125 13.21 11.32 -10.23
C ASN A 125 12.01 10.66 -9.54
N LEU A 126 10.81 11.00 -10.00
CA LEU A 126 9.54 10.47 -9.53
C LEU A 126 9.44 8.93 -9.59
N LEU A 127 10.07 8.29 -10.58
CA LEU A 127 10.06 6.82 -10.72
C LEU A 127 10.86 6.16 -9.62
N THR A 128 12.01 6.73 -9.28
CA THR A 128 12.85 6.24 -8.19
C THR A 128 12.18 6.45 -6.84
N GLU A 129 11.52 7.60 -6.65
CA GLU A 129 10.81 7.89 -5.40
C GLU A 129 9.54 7.05 -5.23
N HIS A 130 8.90 6.63 -6.33
CA HIS A 130 7.82 5.66 -6.26
C HIS A 130 8.30 4.22 -6.12
N SER A 131 9.55 3.87 -6.45
CA SER A 131 10.06 2.49 -6.35
C SER A 131 10.08 1.94 -4.92
N SER A 132 10.06 0.61 -4.75
CA SER A 132 10.32 -0.04 -3.46
C SER A 132 11.76 0.15 -2.97
N ALA A 133 12.70 0.55 -3.85
CA ALA A 133 14.10 0.84 -3.50
C ALA A 133 14.25 2.00 -2.49
N VAL A 134 13.18 2.78 -2.24
CA VAL A 134 13.20 3.78 -1.16
C VAL A 134 13.38 3.15 0.22
N LEU A 135 13.03 1.88 0.39
CA LEU A 135 13.20 1.13 1.63
C LEU A 135 14.67 1.01 2.05
N ASP A 136 15.62 0.99 1.10
CA ASP A 136 17.06 0.90 1.41
C ASP A 136 17.53 2.08 2.28
N ARG A 137 16.79 3.20 2.25
CA ARG A 137 17.07 4.40 3.05
C ARG A 137 16.62 4.26 4.50
N LEU A 138 15.85 3.22 4.85
CA LEU A 138 15.45 2.91 6.22
C LEU A 138 16.53 2.19 7.01
N GLY A 139 17.52 1.58 6.34
CA GLY A 139 18.53 0.74 7.00
C GLY A 139 17.88 -0.39 7.80
N ASP A 140 18.40 -0.64 9.01
CA ASP A 140 17.93 -1.71 9.92
C ASP A 140 16.74 -1.29 10.79
N ARG A 141 15.95 -0.30 10.36
CA ARG A 141 14.79 0.15 11.11
C ARG A 141 13.66 -0.88 11.05
N ASP A 142 13.26 -1.38 12.21
CA ASP A 142 12.04 -2.18 12.35
C ASP A 142 10.78 -1.37 11.99
N VAL A 143 9.89 -2.00 11.23
CA VAL A 143 8.62 -1.45 10.76
C VAL A 143 7.52 -2.48 10.92
N GLY A 144 6.31 -2.04 11.27
CA GLY A 144 5.23 -2.94 11.66
C GLY A 144 4.76 -2.67 13.09
N ILE A 145 3.94 -3.57 13.61
CA ILE A 145 3.27 -3.48 14.92
C ILE A 145 3.74 -4.61 15.82
#